data_AF-A0A8B9A331-F1
#
_entry.id   AF-A0A8B9A331-F1
#
_cell.length_a   1.000
_cell.length_b   1.000
_cell.length_c   1.000
_cell.angle_alpha   90.00
_cell.angle_beta   90.00
_cell.angle_gamma   90.00
#
_symmetry.space_group_name_H-M   'P 1'
#
loop_
_entity.id
_entity.type
_entity.pdbx_description
1 polymer ?
#
loop_
_entity_poly.entity_id
_entity_poly.type
_entity_poly.pdbx_seq_one_letter_code
_entity_poly.pdbx_strand_id
1 'polypeptide(L)'
;MANVRDRTEDFKDAVRAGALSLGYTESKLAAILASFIMHKPPQRSPFTKAALKTLESIAELERFIVKHQKDYVDLHRITEQERDNIEHEVGVFVKACKDQIDILKNRIHDEEKNGNSKTWLRIRDDTSHADMVAHKHGVEKSKIGGAASSTILLIYEITAVDGQR
;
A
#
# COMPACT_ATOMS: atom_id res chain seq x y z
N MET A 1 -2.21 -18.48 -23.73
CA MET A 1 -1.52 -18.19 -22.46
C MET A 1 -0.04 -18.09 -22.76
N ALA A 2 0.57 -16.91 -22.65
CA ALA A 2 2.00 -16.76 -22.87
C ALA A 2 2.75 -17.44 -21.71
N ASN A 3 3.55 -18.46 -22.01
CA ASN A 3 4.39 -19.14 -21.03
C ASN A 3 5.56 -18.20 -20.70
N VAL A 4 5.43 -17.44 -19.60
CA VAL A 4 6.51 -16.57 -19.11
C VAL A 4 7.58 -17.47 -18.50
N ARG A 5 8.65 -17.73 -19.25
CA ARG A 5 9.81 -18.48 -18.77
C ARG A 5 10.54 -17.65 -17.70
N ASP A 6 10.95 -18.29 -16.61
CA ASP A 6 11.85 -17.68 -15.63
C ASP A 6 13.21 -17.37 -16.31
N ARG A 7 13.63 -16.11 -16.25
CA ARG A 7 14.88 -15.59 -16.85
C ARG A 7 15.93 -15.23 -15.79
N THR A 8 15.74 -15.68 -14.56
CA THR A 8 16.67 -15.38 -13.45
C THR A 8 18.08 -15.90 -13.75
N GLU A 9 18.22 -17.05 -14.38
CA GLU A 9 19.53 -17.59 -14.77
C GLU A 9 20.17 -16.79 -15.92
N ASP A 10 19.41 -16.42 -16.95
CA ASP A 10 19.89 -15.53 -18.03
C ASP A 10 20.47 -14.22 -17.47
N PHE A 11 19.80 -13.66 -16.45
CA PHE A 11 20.26 -12.45 -15.76
C PHE A 11 21.56 -12.69 -14.99
N LYS A 12 21.66 -13.78 -14.22
CA LYS A 12 22.91 -14.14 -13.50
C LYS A 12 24.07 -14.38 -14.46
N ASP A 13 23.83 -15.01 -15.61
CA ASP A 13 24.82 -15.22 -16.67
C ASP A 13 25.29 -13.89 -17.26
N ALA A 14 24.37 -12.96 -17.55
CA ALA A 14 24.71 -11.63 -18.05
C ALA A 14 25.53 -10.81 -17.03
N VAL A 15 25.17 -10.87 -15.74
CA VAL A 15 25.93 -10.21 -14.66
C VAL A 15 27.33 -10.81 -14.53
N ARG A 16 27.46 -12.15 -14.62
CA ARG A 16 28.77 -12.82 -14.63
C ARG A 16 29.64 -12.34 -15.79
N ALA A 17 29.10 -12.31 -17.01
CA ALA A 17 29.82 -11.84 -18.18
C ALA A 17 30.26 -10.37 -18.06
N GLY A 18 29.39 -9.49 -17.56
CA GLY A 18 29.70 -8.07 -17.35
C GLY A 18 30.72 -7.83 -16.23
N ALA A 19 30.67 -8.60 -15.14
CA ALA A 19 31.65 -8.48 -14.06
C ALA A 19 33.05 -8.93 -14.51
N LEU A 20 33.13 -10.00 -15.31
CA LEU A 20 34.39 -10.48 -15.88
C LEU A 20 35.00 -9.46 -16.85
N SER A 21 34.18 -8.82 -17.71
CA SER A 21 34.68 -7.79 -18.63
C SER A 21 35.18 -6.53 -17.91
N LEU A 22 34.64 -6.24 -16.72
CA LEU A 22 35.09 -5.16 -15.84
C LEU A 22 36.26 -5.55 -14.92
N GLY A 23 36.79 -6.78 -15.02
CA GLY A 23 37.94 -7.24 -14.24
C GLY A 23 37.64 -7.48 -12.76
N TYR A 24 36.40 -7.82 -12.40
CA TYR A 24 36.03 -8.09 -11.01
C TYR A 24 36.68 -9.39 -10.53
N THR A 25 37.18 -9.39 -9.30
CA THR A 25 37.70 -10.59 -8.65
C THR A 25 36.58 -11.58 -8.35
N GLU A 26 36.92 -12.87 -8.30
CA GLU A 26 35.97 -13.94 -7.96
C GLU A 26 35.23 -13.66 -6.64
N SER A 27 35.92 -13.09 -5.66
CA SER A 27 35.34 -12.66 -4.37
C SER A 27 34.25 -11.57 -4.52
N LYS A 28 34.46 -10.57 -5.39
CA LYS A 28 33.47 -9.50 -5.64
C LYS A 28 32.28 -10.04 -6.44
N LEU A 29 32.53 -10.93 -7.40
CA LEU A 29 31.47 -11.58 -8.17
C LEU A 29 30.59 -12.47 -7.27
N ALA A 30 31.21 -13.27 -6.40
CA ALA A 30 30.49 -14.10 -5.44
C ALA A 30 29.62 -13.26 -4.49
N ALA A 31 30.12 -12.11 -4.02
CA ALA A 31 29.36 -11.19 -3.18
C ALA A 31 28.13 -10.60 -3.91
N ILE A 32 28.26 -10.24 -5.19
CA ILE A 32 27.15 -9.75 -6.01
C ILE A 32 26.10 -10.85 -6.21
N LEU A 33 26.51 -12.05 -6.59
CA LEU A 33 25.58 -13.17 -6.80
C LEU A 33 24.88 -13.59 -5.51
N ALA A 34 25.59 -13.57 -4.37
CA ALA A 34 25.01 -13.85 -3.06
C ALA A 34 23.95 -12.81 -2.66
N SER A 35 24.10 -11.56 -3.09
CA SER A 35 23.12 -10.50 -2.83
C SER A 35 21.78 -10.71 -3.57
N PHE A 36 21.76 -11.52 -4.64
CA PHE A 36 20.52 -11.90 -5.31
C PHE A 36 19.78 -13.03 -4.59
N ILE A 37 20.48 -13.82 -3.76
CA ILE A 37 19.90 -14.92 -2.99
C ILE A 37 19.36 -14.40 -1.65
N MET A 38 20.14 -13.56 -0.98
CA MET A 38 19.73 -12.95 0.29
C MET A 38 19.06 -11.60 0.03
N HIS A 39 17.73 -11.58 0.06
CA HIS A 39 16.98 -10.32 0.05
C HIS A 39 17.45 -9.45 1.22
N LYS A 40 18.20 -8.39 0.92
CA LYS A 40 18.47 -7.33 1.90
C LYS A 40 17.12 -6.78 2.33
N PRO A 41 16.79 -6.75 3.64
CA PRO A 41 15.52 -6.21 4.08
C PRO A 41 15.40 -4.79 3.53
N PRO A 42 14.33 -4.46 2.78
CA PRO A 42 14.15 -3.12 2.25
C PRO A 42 14.24 -2.14 3.41
N GLN A 43 15.15 -1.17 3.31
CA GLN A 43 15.30 -0.14 4.34
C GLN A 43 14.06 0.75 4.25
N ARG A 44 13.03 0.41 5.04
CA ARG A 44 11.73 1.08 4.98
C ARG A 44 11.88 2.52 5.42
N SER A 45 11.42 3.46 4.59
CA SER A 45 11.35 4.87 4.94
C SER A 45 10.45 5.07 6.16
N PRO A 46 10.63 6.15 6.95
CA PRO A 46 9.72 6.49 8.03
C PRO A 46 8.26 6.53 7.55
N PHE A 47 8.01 7.04 6.34
CA PHE A 47 6.70 7.02 5.67
C PHE A 47 6.17 5.60 5.53
N THR A 48 6.95 4.70 4.92
CA THR A 48 6.56 3.29 4.73
C THR A 48 6.25 2.60 6.07
N LYS A 49 7.04 2.88 7.11
CA LYS A 49 6.79 2.34 8.46
C LYS A 49 5.47 2.84 9.04
N ALA A 50 5.17 4.12 8.90
CA ALA A 50 3.90 4.69 9.37
C ALA A 50 2.71 4.11 8.60
N ALA A 51 2.82 3.99 7.27
CA ALA A 51 1.76 3.42 6.44
C ALA A 51 1.45 1.96 6.80
N LEU A 52 2.48 1.14 7.03
CA LEU A 52 2.29 -0.24 7.46
C LEU A 52 1.67 -0.34 8.84
N LYS A 53 2.10 0.50 9.80
CA LYS A 53 1.49 0.54 11.12
C LYS A 53 0.00 0.92 11.05
N THR A 54 -0.36 1.81 10.13
CA THR A 54 -1.77 2.21 9.93
C THR A 54 -2.58 1.05 9.40
N LEU A 55 -2.03 0.30 8.43
CA LEU A 55 -2.66 -0.90 7.89
C LEU A 55 -2.86 -1.97 8.97
N GLU A 56 -1.87 -2.18 9.83
CA GLU A 56 -1.96 -3.10 10.97
C GLU A 56 -3.05 -2.67 11.96
N SER A 57 -3.11 -1.39 12.32
CA SER A 57 -4.15 -0.85 13.21
C SER A 57 -5.57 -1.00 12.63
N ILE A 58 -5.74 -0.77 11.32
CA ILE A 58 -7.04 -0.97 10.64
C ILE A 58 -7.43 -2.45 10.65
N ALA A 59 -6.50 -3.36 10.34
CA ALA A 59 -6.77 -4.79 10.34
C ALA A 59 -7.12 -5.33 11.75
N GLU A 60 -6.50 -4.79 12.80
CA GLU A 60 -6.86 -5.11 14.18
C GLU A 60 -8.26 -4.62 14.53
N LEU A 61 -8.61 -3.39 14.12
CA LEU A 61 -9.94 -2.83 14.30
C LEU A 61 -11.01 -3.68 13.58
N GLU A 62 -10.77 -4.09 12.34
CA GLU A 62 -11.69 -4.97 11.60
C GLU A 62 -11.94 -6.29 12.33
N ARG A 63 -10.87 -6.94 12.81
CA ARG A 63 -10.99 -8.18 13.60
C ARG A 63 -11.74 -7.95 14.90
N PHE A 64 -11.47 -6.82 15.58
CA PHE A 64 -12.12 -6.45 16.82
C PHE A 64 -13.62 -6.26 16.61
N ILE A 65 -14.01 -5.48 15.60
CA ILE A 65 -15.41 -5.24 15.24
C ILE A 65 -16.11 -6.57 14.92
N VAL A 66 -15.54 -7.42 14.04
CA VAL A 66 -16.15 -8.71 13.69
C VAL A 66 -16.32 -9.62 14.91
N LYS A 67 -15.32 -9.65 15.80
CA LYS A 67 -15.36 -10.47 17.01
C LYS A 67 -16.48 -10.02 17.96
N HIS A 68 -16.61 -8.71 18.16
CA HIS A 68 -17.56 -8.15 19.12
C HIS A 68 -18.94 -7.82 18.50
N GLN A 69 -19.10 -7.91 17.18
CA GLN A 69 -20.35 -7.56 16.47
C GLN A 69 -21.56 -8.33 16.99
N LYS A 70 -21.43 -9.65 17.18
CA LYS A 70 -22.55 -10.50 17.63
C LYS A 70 -22.89 -10.27 19.10
N ASP A 71 -21.90 -9.93 19.90
CA ASP A 71 -22.05 -9.62 21.33
C ASP A 71 -22.67 -8.23 21.52
N TYR A 72 -22.33 -7.28 20.65
CA TYR A 72 -22.83 -5.91 20.68
C TYR A 72 -24.27 -5.76 20.18
N VAL A 73 -24.66 -6.55 19.16
CA VAL A 73 -26.02 -6.52 18.58
C VAL A 73 -27.04 -7.26 19.45
N ASP A 74 -26.59 -8.23 20.26
CA ASP A 74 -27.47 -9.00 21.14
C ASP A 74 -27.49 -8.38 22.55
N LEU A 75 -28.47 -7.52 22.78
CA LEU A 75 -28.65 -6.72 24.00
C LEU A 75 -28.65 -7.53 25.31
N HIS A 76 -28.98 -8.83 25.26
CA HIS A 76 -29.06 -9.70 26.44
C HIS A 76 -27.78 -10.50 26.69
N ARG A 77 -26.76 -10.33 25.84
CA ARG A 77 -25.58 -11.20 25.80
C ARG A 77 -24.34 -10.58 26.45
N ILE A 78 -24.29 -9.25 26.57
CA ILE A 78 -23.24 -8.50 27.26
C ILE A 78 -23.84 -7.45 28.18
N THR A 79 -23.08 -7.10 29.23
CA THR A 79 -23.43 -6.04 30.17
C THR A 79 -23.19 -4.64 29.57
N GLU A 80 -23.85 -3.63 30.12
CA GLU A 80 -23.63 -2.23 29.74
C GLU A 80 -22.16 -1.80 29.86
N GLN A 81 -21.46 -2.25 30.92
CA GLN A 81 -20.04 -1.99 31.10
C GLN A 81 -19.17 -2.60 29.98
N GLU A 82 -19.53 -3.80 29.49
CA GLU A 82 -18.80 -4.43 28.38
C GLU A 82 -19.05 -3.71 27.06
N ARG A 83 -20.26 -3.20 26.84
CA ARG A 83 -20.58 -2.34 25.69
C ARG A 83 -19.76 -1.06 25.71
N ASP A 84 -19.70 -0.37 26.85
CA ASP A 84 -18.93 0.87 27.01
C ASP A 84 -17.42 0.64 26.82
N ASN A 85 -16.90 -0.51 27.26
CA ASN A 85 -15.50 -0.89 27.03
C ASN A 85 -15.22 -1.12 25.53
N ILE A 86 -16.14 -1.77 24.80
CA ILE A 86 -16.03 -1.98 23.34
C ILE A 86 -16.04 -0.62 22.62
N GLU A 87 -16.95 0.28 22.98
CA GLU A 87 -17.01 1.64 22.41
C GLU A 87 -15.72 2.42 22.67
N HIS A 88 -15.19 2.33 23.89
CA HIS A 88 -13.92 2.96 24.24
C HIS A 88 -12.76 2.44 23.39
N GLU A 89 -12.61 1.12 23.27
CA GLU A 89 -11.54 0.52 22.46
C GLU A 89 -11.65 0.89 20.98
N VAL A 90 -12.86 0.88 20.40
CA VAL A 90 -13.09 1.39 19.04
C VAL A 90 -12.63 2.84 18.91
N GLY A 91 -12.98 3.70 19.88
CA GLY A 91 -12.54 5.09 19.90
C GLY A 91 -11.02 5.26 19.93
N VAL A 92 -10.33 4.41 20.70
CA VAL A 92 -8.86 4.39 20.75
C VAL A 92 -8.26 4.00 19.40
N PHE A 93 -8.79 2.96 18.74
CA PHE A 93 -8.33 2.53 17.41
C PHE A 93 -8.53 3.62 16.35
N VAL A 94 -9.70 4.25 16.31
CA VAL A 94 -10.01 5.33 15.35
C VAL A 94 -9.06 6.50 15.54
N LYS A 95 -8.82 6.91 16.80
CA LYS A 95 -7.88 7.98 17.12
C LYS A 95 -6.45 7.64 16.68
N ALA A 96 -5.99 6.43 16.99
CA ALA A 96 -4.66 5.97 16.58
C ALA A 96 -4.49 5.92 15.05
N CYS A 97 -5.53 5.53 14.31
CA CYS A 97 -5.53 5.55 12.84
C CYS A 97 -5.45 6.99 12.31
N LYS A 98 -6.25 7.90 12.85
CA LYS A 98 -6.25 9.31 12.49
C LYS A 98 -4.87 9.95 12.70
N ASP A 99 -4.28 9.77 13.88
CA ASP A 99 -2.98 10.34 14.24
C ASP A 99 -1.88 9.85 13.26
N GLN A 100 -1.92 8.58 12.86
CA GLN A 100 -0.96 8.04 11.89
C GLN A 100 -1.19 8.57 10.46
N ILE A 101 -2.46 8.74 10.03
CA ILE A 101 -2.81 9.35 8.75
C ILE A 101 -2.34 10.80 8.70
N ASP A 102 -2.49 11.56 9.79
CA ASP A 102 -2.03 12.95 9.88
C ASP A 102 -0.50 13.03 9.80
N ILE A 103 0.24 12.10 10.44
CA ILE A 103 1.69 11.99 10.28
C ILE A 103 2.08 11.71 8.82
N LEU A 104 1.35 10.82 8.12
CA LEU A 104 1.59 10.53 6.70
C LEU A 104 1.34 11.76 5.83
N LYS A 105 0.22 12.46 6.06
CA LYS A 105 -0.16 13.67 5.33
C LYS A 105 0.86 14.80 5.49
N ASN A 106 1.30 15.04 6.73
CA ASN A 106 2.31 16.07 7.02
C ASN A 106 3.65 15.74 6.36
N ARG A 107 4.05 14.45 6.32
CA ARG A 107 5.28 14.03 5.64
C ARG A 107 5.23 14.24 4.12
N ILE A 108 4.10 13.99 3.49
CA ILE A 108 3.92 14.27 2.05
C ILE A 108 4.05 15.78 1.80
N HIS A 109 3.39 16.59 2.62
CA HIS A 109 3.43 18.05 2.48
C HIS A 109 4.84 18.63 2.73
N ASP A 110 5.59 18.09 3.70
CA ASP A 110 6.98 18.49 3.96
C ASP A 110 7.92 18.10 2.82
N GLU A 111 7.73 16.94 2.19
CA GLU A 111 8.52 16.51 1.02
C GLU A 111 8.19 17.32 -0.25
N GLU A 112 6.94 17.75 -0.44
CA GLU A 112 6.54 18.68 -1.51
C GLU A 112 7.17 20.07 -1.31
N LYS A 113 7.16 20.58 -0.07
CA LYS A 113 7.75 21.87 0.28
C LYS A 113 9.27 21.88 0.16
N ASN A 114 9.94 20.76 0.43
CA ASN A 114 11.41 20.66 0.45
C ASN A 114 12.03 20.29 -0.92
N GLY A 115 11.26 20.31 -2.01
CA GLY A 115 11.77 20.20 -3.39
C GLY A 115 12.42 18.86 -3.78
N ASN A 116 12.42 17.86 -2.90
CA ASN A 116 12.96 16.51 -3.15
C ASN A 116 11.97 15.57 -3.85
N SER A 117 10.81 16.08 -4.26
CA SER A 117 9.61 15.35 -4.72
C SER A 117 9.71 14.64 -6.08
N LYS A 118 10.88 14.62 -6.72
CA LYS A 118 11.01 14.05 -8.09
C LYS A 118 11.36 12.56 -8.15
N THR A 119 11.68 11.90 -7.05
CA THR A 119 12.22 10.53 -7.12
C THR A 119 11.16 9.44 -6.96
N TRP A 120 10.09 9.66 -6.18
CA TRP A 120 9.07 8.61 -5.94
C TRP A 120 7.87 8.67 -6.90
N LEU A 121 7.43 9.86 -7.32
CA LEU A 121 6.34 10.01 -8.29
C LEU A 121 6.77 9.67 -9.73
N ARG A 122 8.06 9.80 -10.04
CA ARG A 122 8.58 9.61 -11.40
C ARG A 122 8.59 8.14 -11.87
N ILE A 123 8.47 7.16 -10.97
CA ILE A 123 8.41 5.74 -11.36
C ILE A 123 7.14 5.44 -12.18
N ARG A 124 6.14 6.33 -12.16
CA ARG A 124 4.87 6.16 -12.91
C ARG A 124 4.86 6.82 -14.30
N ASP A 125 5.76 7.75 -14.59
CA ASP A 125 5.73 8.53 -15.85
C ASP A 125 6.62 7.96 -16.96
N ASP A 126 7.59 7.10 -16.64
CA ASP A 126 8.57 6.58 -17.61
C ASP A 126 8.11 5.29 -18.35
N THR A 127 6.89 4.77 -18.11
CA THR A 127 6.31 3.66 -18.90
C THR A 127 5.27 4.17 -19.92
N SER A 128 5.76 4.43 -21.13
CA SER A 128 5.04 4.42 -22.41
C SER A 128 3.76 5.27 -22.52
N HIS A 129 3.94 6.58 -22.70
CA HIS A 129 2.94 7.51 -23.25
C HIS A 129 2.59 7.26 -24.74
N ALA A 130 2.74 6.03 -25.25
CA ALA A 130 2.37 5.68 -26.62
C ALA A 130 0.87 5.37 -26.78
N ASP A 131 0.20 4.95 -25.71
CA ASP A 131 -1.19 4.45 -25.77
C ASP A 131 -2.24 5.56 -25.59
N MET A 132 -1.84 6.73 -25.05
CA MET A 132 -2.76 7.87 -24.85
C MET A 132 -3.08 8.62 -26.14
N VAL A 133 -2.24 8.51 -27.18
CA VAL A 133 -2.46 9.19 -28.48
C VAL A 133 -3.50 8.45 -29.33
N ALA A 134 -3.67 7.13 -29.15
CA ALA A 134 -4.70 6.35 -29.84
C ALA A 134 -6.13 6.68 -29.34
N HIS A 135 -6.26 7.11 -28.08
CA HIS A 135 -7.56 7.36 -27.45
C HIS A 135 -8.25 8.67 -27.88
N LYS A 136 -7.63 9.46 -28.78
CA LYS A 136 -8.25 10.66 -29.37
C LYS A 136 -9.06 10.38 -30.64
N HIS A 137 -8.93 9.20 -31.27
CA HIS A 137 -9.57 8.93 -32.57
C HIS A 137 -10.26 7.56 -32.72
N GLY A 138 -10.40 6.75 -31.66
CA GLY A 138 -11.04 5.43 -31.77
C GLY A 138 -12.21 5.27 -30.81
N VAL A 139 -13.42 5.21 -31.36
CA VAL A 139 -14.63 4.75 -30.68
C VAL A 139 -14.45 3.29 -30.30
N GLU A 140 -14.48 2.92 -29.01
CA GLU A 140 -14.95 1.58 -28.64
C GLU A 140 -15.47 1.48 -27.20
N LYS A 141 -16.68 0.92 -27.11
CA LYS A 141 -17.42 0.65 -25.88
C LYS A 141 -16.79 -0.56 -25.19
N SER A 142 -16.57 -0.51 -23.89
CA SER A 142 -16.40 -1.73 -23.09
C SER A 142 -16.84 -1.50 -21.65
N LYS A 143 -17.66 -2.44 -21.18
CA LYS A 143 -18.56 -2.37 -20.03
C LYS A 143 -18.12 -3.44 -19.04
N ILE A 144 -17.42 -3.08 -17.96
CA ILE A 144 -17.05 -3.97 -16.84
C ILE A 144 -16.63 -3.06 -15.66
N GLY A 145 -17.07 -3.16 -14.41
CA GLY A 145 -17.99 -4.05 -13.70
C GLY A 145 -18.25 -3.42 -12.31
N GLY A 146 -19.50 -3.50 -11.86
CA GLY A 146 -20.10 -2.61 -10.85
C GLY A 146 -20.01 -3.04 -9.40
N ALA A 147 -18.85 -3.47 -8.89
CA ALA A 147 -18.72 -3.83 -7.47
C ALA A 147 -17.87 -2.84 -6.65
N ALA A 148 -16.80 -2.29 -7.22
CA ALA A 148 -15.90 -1.38 -6.47
C ALA A 148 -16.48 0.03 -6.28
N SER A 149 -17.49 0.41 -7.08
CA SER A 149 -18.08 1.76 -7.03
C SER A 149 -19.06 1.95 -5.86
N SER A 150 -19.73 0.89 -5.39
CA SER A 150 -20.71 1.00 -4.29
C SER A 150 -20.05 1.19 -2.93
N THR A 151 -18.91 0.56 -2.68
CA THR A 151 -18.21 0.69 -1.39
C THR A 151 -17.57 2.06 -1.22
N ILE A 152 -17.08 2.66 -2.31
CA ILE A 152 -16.51 4.01 -2.30
C ILE A 152 -17.61 5.08 -2.12
N LEU A 153 -18.80 4.85 -2.69
CA LEU A 153 -19.96 5.74 -2.50
C LEU A 153 -20.49 5.72 -1.07
N LEU A 154 -20.58 4.54 -0.43
CA LEU A 154 -21.04 4.43 0.96
C LEU A 154 -20.12 5.14 1.97
N ILE A 155 -18.81 5.17 1.72
CA ILE A 155 -17.86 5.87 2.60
C ILE A 155 -18.02 7.40 2.48
N TYR A 156 -18.25 7.92 1.26
CA TYR A 156 -18.48 9.35 1.06
C TYR A 156 -19.80 9.83 1.68
N GLU A 157 -20.85 9.02 1.58
CA GLU A 157 -22.18 9.37 2.09
C GLU A 157 -22.24 9.41 3.63
N ILE A 158 -21.46 8.57 4.32
CA ILE A 158 -21.35 8.59 5.79
C ILE A 158 -20.54 9.82 6.27
N THR A 159 -19.51 10.24 5.55
CA THR A 159 -18.72 11.43 5.93
C THR A 159 -19.37 12.78 5.61
N ALA A 160 -20.41 12.80 4.76
CA ALA A 160 -21.11 14.01 4.37
C ALA A 160 -22.24 14.41 5.34
N VAL A 161 -22.72 13.47 6.18
CA VAL A 161 -23.87 13.71 7.09
C VAL A 161 -23.45 14.34 8.43
N ASP A 162 -22.19 14.20 8.87
CA ASP A 162 -21.70 14.80 10.13
C ASP A 162 -21.22 16.26 10.00
N GLY A 163 -21.34 16.86 8.80
CA GLY A 163 -20.95 18.25 8.53
C GLY A 163 -22.08 19.28 8.64
N GLN A 164 -23.27 18.89 9.08
CA GLN A 164 -24.43 19.78 9.22
C GLN A 164 -25.21 19.47 10.51
N ARG A 165 -24.60 19.69 11.68
CA ARG A 165 -25.35 20.10 12.87
C ARG A 165 -24.48 20.82 13.90
#